data_AF-A0A1U7VC15-F1
#
_entry.id   AF-A0A1U7VC15-F1
#
_cell.length_a   1.000
_cell.length_b   1.000
_cell.length_c   1.000
_cell.angle_alpha   90.00
_cell.angle_beta   90.00
_cell.angle_gamma   90.00
#
_symmetry.space_group_name_H-M   'P 1'
#
loop_
_entity.id
_entity.type
_entity.pdbx_description
1 polymer ?
#
loop_
_entity_poly.entity_id
_entity_poly.type
_entity_poly.pdbx_seq_one_letter_code
_entity_poly.pdbx_strand_id
1 'polypeptide(L)'
;MTDNSSAYDEHHCLKDFNNLVIFFNDHLRQAIQELKKEYPNITLIYGDYYNAYIWLLQNAVSLGFDKNSLQKACCGIGGGDYNFDIHNIKNCGAPGVSVCVDPSAYISWDGIHLTQEAYSWLAKWLIGNMLPQLNCQA
;
A
#
# COMPACT_ATOMS: atom_id res chain seq x y z
N MET A 1 5.26 -7.99 14.99
CA MET A 1 5.14 -9.03 13.94
C MET A 1 5.12 -10.39 14.61
N THR A 2 4.55 -11.40 13.96
CA THR A 2 4.42 -12.74 14.56
C THR A 2 5.41 -13.71 13.94
N ASP A 3 5.93 -14.62 14.75
CA ASP A 3 6.82 -15.70 14.32
C ASP A 3 6.05 -16.86 13.67
N ASN A 4 4.72 -16.82 13.70
CA ASN A 4 3.88 -17.81 13.04
C ASN A 4 3.84 -17.60 11.52
N SER A 5 4.62 -18.37 10.77
CA SER A 5 4.65 -18.32 9.31
C SER A 5 3.29 -18.56 8.66
N SER A 6 2.41 -19.36 9.27
CA SER A 6 1.05 -19.61 8.76
C SER A 6 0.11 -18.42 8.88
N ALA A 7 0.48 -17.36 9.60
CA ALA A 7 -0.30 -16.13 9.69
C ALA A 7 -0.19 -15.25 8.43
N TYR A 8 0.82 -15.49 7.59
CA TYR A 8 1.08 -14.74 6.38
C TYR A 8 0.49 -15.42 5.14
N ASP A 9 0.21 -14.63 4.12
CA ASP A 9 -0.12 -15.10 2.77
C ASP A 9 1.12 -15.23 1.87
N GLU A 10 0.91 -15.55 0.60
CA GLU A 10 1.96 -15.67 -0.43
C GLU A 10 2.71 -14.35 -0.73
N HIS A 11 2.19 -13.22 -0.28
CA HIS A 11 2.80 -11.90 -0.42
C HIS A 11 3.50 -11.45 0.88
N HIS A 12 3.60 -12.34 1.87
CA HIS A 12 4.13 -12.06 3.21
C HIS A 12 3.35 -10.97 3.95
N CYS A 13 2.04 -10.86 3.67
CA CYS A 13 1.11 -9.98 4.38
C CYS A 13 0.30 -10.78 5.41
N LEU A 14 -0.06 -10.16 6.53
CA LEU A 14 -0.85 -10.80 7.58
C LEU A 14 -2.30 -11.00 7.10
N LYS A 15 -2.76 -12.26 7.07
CA LYS A 15 -4.09 -12.62 6.56
C LYS A 15 -5.22 -11.93 7.30
N ASP A 16 -5.11 -11.77 8.62
CA ASP A 16 -6.17 -11.16 9.42
C ASP A 16 -6.36 -9.68 9.09
N PHE A 17 -5.28 -8.95 8.81
CA PHE A 17 -5.36 -7.55 8.36
C PHE A 17 -5.90 -7.46 6.94
N ASN A 18 -5.51 -8.38 6.05
CA ASN A 18 -6.08 -8.46 4.72
C ASN A 18 -7.60 -8.69 4.78
N ASN A 19 -8.06 -9.64 5.59
CA ASN A 19 -9.48 -9.93 5.79
C ASN A 19 -10.25 -8.73 6.32
N LEU A 20 -9.68 -7.99 7.28
CA LEU A 20 -10.27 -6.76 7.81
C LEU A 20 -10.44 -5.69 6.72
N VAL A 21 -9.39 -5.46 5.92
CA VAL A 21 -9.42 -4.45 4.85
C VAL A 21 -10.41 -4.86 3.75
N ILE A 22 -10.44 -6.13 3.36
CA ILE A 22 -11.41 -6.65 2.38
C ILE A 22 -12.84 -6.44 2.89
N PHE A 23 -13.12 -6.83 4.14
CA PHE A 23 -14.45 -6.63 4.75
C PHE A 23 -14.86 -5.15 4.76
N PHE A 24 -13.96 -4.26 5.15
CA PHE A 24 -14.20 -2.82 5.14
C PHE A 24 -14.49 -2.29 3.72
N ASN A 25 -13.68 -2.70 2.74
CA ASN A 25 -13.83 -2.25 1.35
C ASN A 25 -15.12 -2.75 0.71
N ASP A 26 -15.60 -3.95 1.07
CA ASP A 26 -16.89 -4.46 0.60
C ASP A 26 -18.06 -3.59 1.10
N HIS A 27 -18.03 -3.18 2.38
CA HIS A 27 -19.04 -2.28 2.95
C HIS A 27 -18.93 -0.87 2.37
N LEU A 28 -17.71 -0.36 2.17
CA LEU A 28 -17.48 0.94 1.53
C LEU A 28 -18.05 0.95 0.11
N ARG A 29 -17.84 -0.12 -0.67
CA ARG A 29 -18.42 -0.25 -2.01
C ARG A 29 -19.95 -0.27 -1.97
N GLN A 30 -20.55 -0.98 -1.02
CA GLN A 30 -22.02 -0.98 -0.85
C GLN A 30 -22.55 0.43 -0.55
N ALA A 31 -21.95 1.13 0.42
CA ALA A 31 -22.33 2.50 0.77
C ALA A 31 -22.19 3.46 -0.43
N ILE A 32 -21.12 3.33 -1.22
CA ILE A 32 -20.96 4.11 -2.46
C ILE A 32 -22.09 3.82 -3.46
N GLN A 33 -22.53 2.56 -3.61
CA GLN A 33 -23.64 2.21 -4.51
C GLN A 33 -24.98 2.78 -4.02
N GLU A 34 -25.20 2.84 -2.70
CA GLU A 34 -26.38 3.46 -2.12
C GLU A 34 -26.38 4.97 -2.36
N LEU A 35 -25.27 5.65 -2.11
CA LEU A 35 -25.11 7.08 -2.38
C LEU A 35 -25.30 7.43 -3.85
N LYS A 36 -24.84 6.58 -4.78
CA LYS A 36 -25.10 6.76 -6.22
C LYS A 36 -26.59 6.73 -6.58
N LYS A 37 -27.39 5.93 -5.86
CA LYS A 37 -28.84 5.87 -6.07
C LYS A 37 -29.54 7.09 -5.48
N GLU A 38 -29.08 7.57 -4.33
CA GLU A 38 -29.65 8.74 -3.64
C GLU A 38 -29.31 10.06 -4.35
N TYR A 39 -28.10 10.16 -4.90
CA TYR A 39 -27.59 11.37 -5.55
C TYR A 39 -27.18 11.08 -7.01
N PRO A 40 -28.12 10.95 -7.95
CA PRO A 40 -27.82 10.58 -9.34
C PRO A 40 -27.03 11.64 -10.12
N ASN A 41 -26.94 12.88 -9.59
CA ASN A 41 -26.26 14.00 -10.24
C ASN A 41 -24.78 14.14 -9.82
N ILE A 42 -24.26 13.26 -8.96
CA ILE A 42 -22.84 13.27 -8.58
C ILE A 42 -22.12 12.02 -9.11
N THR A 43 -20.89 12.22 -9.57
CA THR A 43 -20.02 11.11 -9.96
C THR A 43 -19.22 10.65 -8.75
N LEU A 44 -19.61 9.53 -8.13
CA LEU A 44 -18.77 8.86 -7.14
C LEU A 44 -17.97 7.73 -7.78
N ILE A 45 -16.68 7.64 -7.48
CA ILE A 45 -15.81 6.56 -7.96
C ILE A 45 -15.07 5.98 -6.77
N TYR A 46 -15.05 4.65 -6.70
CA TYR A 46 -14.27 3.91 -5.72
C TYR A 46 -12.83 3.75 -6.22
N GLY A 47 -11.87 4.28 -5.47
CA GLY A 47 -10.44 4.04 -5.72
C GLY A 47 -10.00 2.76 -5.04
N ASP A 48 -9.74 1.72 -5.82
CA ASP A 48 -9.41 0.38 -5.30
C ASP A 48 -7.95 0.28 -4.84
N TYR A 49 -7.66 0.92 -3.70
CA TYR A 49 -6.31 1.01 -3.15
C TYR A 49 -5.73 -0.36 -2.78
N TYR A 50 -6.56 -1.25 -2.24
CA TYR A 50 -6.12 -2.59 -1.84
C TYR A 50 -5.58 -3.37 -3.04
N ASN A 51 -6.35 -3.46 -4.12
CA ASN A 51 -5.89 -4.17 -5.32
C ASN A 51 -4.76 -3.43 -6.04
N ALA A 52 -4.70 -2.10 -5.98
CA ALA A 52 -3.55 -1.33 -6.46
C ALA A 52 -2.25 -1.75 -5.74
N TYR A 53 -2.32 -1.93 -4.42
CA TYR A 53 -1.16 -2.31 -3.62
C TYR A 53 -0.75 -3.77 -3.85
N ILE A 54 -1.73 -4.69 -3.97
CA ILE A 54 -1.45 -6.09 -4.32
C ILE A 54 -0.80 -6.18 -5.71
N TRP A 55 -1.30 -5.42 -6.69
CA TRP A 55 -0.69 -5.34 -8.01
C TRP A 55 0.75 -4.82 -7.95
N LEU A 56 1.03 -3.80 -7.13
CA LEU A 56 2.38 -3.30 -6.91
C LEU A 56 3.31 -4.39 -6.37
N LEU A 57 2.88 -5.14 -5.34
CA LEU A 57 3.67 -6.24 -4.77
C LEU A 57 3.96 -7.34 -5.79
N GLN A 58 2.95 -7.74 -6.56
CA GLN A 58 3.08 -8.77 -7.59
C GLN A 58 4.03 -8.38 -8.72
N ASN A 59 4.14 -7.08 -9.03
CA ASN A 59 4.97 -6.55 -10.10
C ASN A 59 6.26 -5.90 -9.59
N ALA A 60 6.55 -5.95 -8.30
CA ALA A 60 7.59 -5.12 -7.69
C ALA A 60 8.96 -5.25 -8.38
N VAL A 61 9.39 -6.48 -8.65
CA VAL A 61 10.68 -6.75 -9.29
C VAL A 61 10.72 -6.22 -10.73
N SER A 62 9.64 -6.34 -11.51
CA SER A 62 9.60 -5.84 -12.88
C SER A 62 9.50 -4.31 -12.94
N LEU A 63 8.99 -3.69 -11.88
CA LEU A 63 8.92 -2.24 -11.72
C LEU A 63 10.23 -1.62 -11.19
N GLY A 64 11.24 -2.44 -10.87
CA GLY A 64 12.57 -1.99 -10.46
C GLY A 64 12.83 -2.00 -8.94
N PHE A 65 11.90 -2.51 -8.13
CA PHE A 65 12.11 -2.66 -6.69
C PHE A 65 13.05 -3.83 -6.38
N ASP A 66 13.87 -3.68 -5.34
CA ASP A 66 14.77 -4.73 -4.88
C ASP A 66 13.97 -5.88 -4.23
N LYS A 67 14.09 -7.07 -4.82
CA LYS A 67 13.45 -8.30 -4.36
C LYS A 67 13.75 -8.61 -2.88
N ASN A 68 14.93 -8.25 -2.39
CA ASN A 68 15.35 -8.56 -1.01
C ASN A 68 14.90 -7.51 0.02
N SER A 69 14.24 -6.45 -0.45
CA SER A 69 13.86 -5.30 0.36
C SER A 69 12.36 -4.99 0.28
N LEU A 70 11.54 -5.86 -0.33
CA LEU A 70 10.11 -5.64 -0.52
C LEU A 70 9.35 -5.44 0.80
N GLN A 71 9.78 -6.11 1.87
CA GLN A 71 9.20 -5.98 3.22
C GLN A 71 9.99 -5.02 4.12
N LYS A 72 11.10 -4.45 3.65
CA LYS A 72 11.97 -3.58 4.46
C LYS A 72 11.56 -2.12 4.33
N ALA A 73 11.49 -1.42 5.45
CA ALA A 73 11.44 0.03 5.47
C ALA A 73 12.80 0.61 5.05
N CYS A 74 12.79 1.53 4.09
CA CYS A 74 14.00 2.25 3.70
C CYS A 74 14.55 3.07 4.88
N CYS A 75 13.68 3.75 5.59
CA CYS A 75 13.99 4.57 6.75
C CYS A 75 13.41 3.91 8.01
N GLY A 76 14.27 3.46 8.91
CA GLY A 76 13.78 2.74 10.08
C GLY A 76 14.86 2.23 11.02
N ILE A 77 14.39 1.42 11.97
CA ILE A 77 15.19 0.84 13.05
C ILE A 77 14.82 -0.62 13.25
N GLY A 78 15.62 -1.34 14.04
CA GLY A 78 15.40 -2.75 14.36
C GLY A 78 16.06 -3.71 13.36
N GLY A 79 16.39 -3.24 12.15
CA GLY A 79 17.05 -4.06 11.14
C GLY A 79 16.23 -5.30 10.76
N GLY A 80 16.90 -6.42 10.48
CA GLY A 80 16.25 -7.68 10.13
C GLY A 80 15.44 -7.59 8.82
N ASP A 81 14.35 -8.35 8.76
CA ASP A 81 13.55 -8.53 7.54
C ASP A 81 12.64 -7.35 7.22
N TYR A 82 12.42 -6.44 8.18
CA TYR A 82 11.45 -5.35 8.03
C TYR A 82 12.05 -3.96 8.26
N ASN A 83 13.18 -3.85 8.98
CA ASN A 83 13.75 -2.57 9.42
C ASN A 83 12.71 -1.64 10.09
N PHE A 84 11.77 -2.23 10.81
CA PHE A 84 10.71 -1.53 11.52
C PHE A 84 10.46 -2.19 12.89
N ASP A 85 10.39 -1.37 13.94
CA ASP A 85 10.10 -1.80 15.31
C ASP A 85 8.83 -1.14 15.83
N ILE A 86 7.76 -1.93 15.91
CA ILE A 86 6.45 -1.46 16.39
C ILE A 86 6.45 -1.11 17.88
N HIS A 87 7.40 -1.63 18.66
CA HIS A 87 7.52 -1.36 20.09
C HIS A 87 8.36 -0.11 20.39
N ASN A 88 9.05 0.42 19.38
CA ASN A 88 9.93 1.58 19.51
C ASN A 88 9.89 2.45 18.25
N ILE A 89 8.72 3.01 17.96
CA ILE A 89 8.54 3.82 16.75
C ILE A 89 9.40 5.09 16.85
N LYS A 90 10.33 5.24 15.90
CA LYS A 90 11.12 6.45 15.70
C LYS A 90 10.88 7.02 14.32
N ASN A 91 10.62 8.32 14.26
CA ASN A 91 10.41 9.02 12.99
C ASN A 91 11.72 9.13 12.20
N CYS A 92 11.60 9.11 10.87
CA CYS A 92 12.70 9.46 9.98
C CYS A 92 13.31 10.82 10.33
N GLY A 93 14.64 10.87 10.38
CA GLY A 93 15.40 12.05 10.83
C GLY A 93 15.67 12.09 12.33
N ALA A 94 15.09 11.19 13.13
CA ALA A 94 15.45 11.07 14.55
C ALA A 94 16.86 10.44 14.71
N PRO A 95 17.58 10.76 15.81
CA PRO A 95 18.89 10.17 16.08
C PRO A 95 18.86 8.64 16.14
N GLY A 96 19.78 8.02 15.39
CA GLY A 96 19.95 6.57 15.33
C GLY A 96 18.97 5.84 14.39
N VAL A 97 18.19 6.58 13.60
CA VAL A 97 17.36 6.00 12.53
C VAL A 97 18.18 5.88 11.26
N SER A 98 18.23 4.69 10.68
CA SER A 98 18.93 4.43 9.43
C SER A 98 18.07 4.80 8.23
N VAL A 99 18.68 5.21 7.13
CA VAL A 99 18.01 5.44 5.85
C VAL A 99 18.76 4.67 4.76
N CYS A 100 18.03 3.98 3.90
CA CYS A 100 18.59 3.25 2.77
C CYS A 100 19.27 4.19 1.77
N VAL A 101 20.18 3.65 0.96
CA VAL A 101 20.96 4.45 -0.01
C VAL A 101 20.08 4.91 -1.18
N ASP A 102 19.19 4.05 -1.65
CA ASP A 102 18.31 4.33 -2.79
C ASP A 102 16.84 4.06 -2.43
N PRO A 103 16.07 5.09 -2.06
CA PRO A 103 14.65 4.95 -1.74
C PRO A 103 13.80 4.48 -2.92
N SER A 104 14.25 4.61 -4.17
CA SER A 104 13.47 4.16 -5.34
C SER A 104 13.42 2.64 -5.47
N ALA A 105 14.37 1.93 -4.87
CA ALA A 105 14.42 0.47 -4.85
C ALA A 105 13.54 -0.15 -3.75
N TYR A 106 12.92 0.65 -2.88
CA TYR A 106 12.12 0.19 -1.74
C TYR A 106 10.64 0.52 -1.93
N ILE A 107 9.74 -0.36 -1.47
CA ILE A 107 8.30 -0.08 -1.45
C ILE A 107 7.93 0.79 -0.25
N SER A 108 8.40 0.43 0.95
CA SER A 108 8.08 1.12 2.18
C SER A 108 9.12 2.19 2.52
N TRP A 109 8.65 3.39 2.84
CA TRP A 109 9.49 4.46 3.37
C TRP A 109 9.83 4.21 4.84
N ASP A 110 8.83 4.07 5.71
CA ASP A 110 9.03 4.06 7.17
C ASP A 110 8.36 2.88 7.89
N GLY A 111 7.94 1.86 7.15
CA GLY A 111 7.17 0.72 7.66
C GLY A 111 5.64 0.95 7.66
N ILE A 112 5.19 2.18 7.40
CA ILE A 112 3.76 2.55 7.35
C ILE A 112 3.43 3.20 5.99
N HIS A 113 4.23 4.16 5.57
CA HIS A 113 4.07 4.91 4.32
C HIS A 113 4.92 4.32 3.20
N LEU A 114 4.51 4.57 1.96
CA LEU A 114 5.25 4.14 0.78
C LEU A 114 6.32 5.15 0.38
N THR A 115 7.32 4.70 -0.38
CA THR A 115 8.28 5.59 -1.03
C THR A 115 7.61 6.36 -2.17
N GLN A 116 8.27 7.41 -2.66
CA GLN A 116 7.81 8.17 -3.82
C GLN A 116 7.60 7.27 -5.05
N GLU A 117 8.51 6.32 -5.29
CA GLU A 117 8.43 5.43 -6.45
C GLU A 117 7.22 4.49 -6.33
N ALA A 118 6.98 3.92 -5.15
CA ALA A 118 5.81 3.11 -4.90
C ALA A 118 4.50 3.91 -5.02
N TYR A 119 4.43 5.12 -4.47
CA TYR A 119 3.27 6.00 -4.65
C TYR A 119 3.05 6.39 -6.12
N SER A 120 4.11 6.60 -6.90
CA SER A 120 4.01 6.91 -8.34
C SER A 120 3.33 5.78 -9.10
N TRP A 121 3.72 4.52 -8.86
CA TRP A 121 3.07 3.36 -9.47
C TRP A 121 1.63 3.18 -9.00
N LEU A 122 1.39 3.33 -7.70
CA LEU A 122 0.04 3.23 -7.14
C LEU A 122 -0.90 4.29 -7.73
N ALA A 123 -0.42 5.54 -7.85
CA ALA A 123 -1.17 6.63 -8.44
C ALA A 123 -1.48 6.39 -9.92
N LYS A 124 -0.51 5.91 -10.71
CA LYS A 124 -0.73 5.54 -12.12
C LYS A 124 -1.83 4.46 -12.23
N TRP A 125 -1.77 3.44 -11.38
CA TRP A 125 -2.77 2.37 -11.37
C TRP A 125 -4.16 2.91 -11.00
N LEU A 126 -4.26 3.68 -9.91
CA LEU A 126 -5.54 4.23 -9.44
C LEU A 126 -6.15 5.21 -10.44
N ILE A 127 -5.38 6.19 -10.90
CA ILE A 127 -5.84 7.19 -11.87
C ILE A 127 -6.21 6.51 -13.19
N GLY A 128 -5.41 5.55 -13.66
CA GLY A 128 -5.70 4.80 -14.89
C GLY A 128 -7.03 4.05 -14.83
N ASN A 129 -7.41 3.54 -13.65
CA ASN A 129 -8.70 2.90 -13.45
C ASN A 129 -9.86 3.89 -13.21
N MET A 130 -9.61 5.00 -12.53
CA MET A 130 -10.64 5.96 -12.14
C MET A 130 -10.99 6.95 -13.25
N LEU A 131 -10.00 7.44 -14.00
CA LEU A 131 -10.18 8.51 -14.99
C LEU A 131 -11.19 8.16 -16.08
N PRO A 132 -11.22 6.94 -16.66
CA PRO A 132 -12.25 6.56 -17.63
C PRO A 132 -13.68 6.58 -17.08
N GLN A 133 -13.86 6.49 -15.76
CA GLN A 133 -15.18 6.49 -15.11
C GLN A 133 -15.71 7.91 -14.86
N LEU A 134 -14.86 8.93 -14.96
CA LEU A 134 -15.26 10.33 -14.71
C LEU A 134 -16.12 10.92 -15.84
N ASN A 135 -16.23 10.25 -16.99
CA ASN A 135 -17.02 10.71 -18.15
C ASN A 135 -16.77 12.18 -18.50
N CYS A 136 -15.52 12.64 -18.40
CA CYS A 136 -15.14 14.00 -18.75
C CYS A 136 -15.51 14.23 -20.22
N GLN A 137 -16.45 15.14 -20.49
CA GLN A 137 -16.71 15.60 -21.85
C GLN A 137 -15.50 16.40 -22.32
N ALA A 138 -14.99 16.07 -23.51
CA ALA A 138 -13.92 16.80 -24.18
C ALA A 138 -14.43 18.12 -24.76
#